data_AF-A0A0W0RRZ2-F1
#
_entry.id   AF-A0A0W0RRZ2-F1
#
_cell.length_a   1.000
_cell.length_b   1.000
_cell.length_c   1.000
_cell.angle_alpha   90.00
_cell.angle_beta   90.00
_cell.angle_gamma   90.00
#
_symmetry.space_group_name_H-M   'P 1'
#
loop_
_entity.id
_entity.type
_entity.pdbx_description
1 polymer ?
#
loop_
_entity_poly.entity_id
_entity_poly.type
_entity_poly.pdbx_seq_one_letter_code
_entity_poly.pdbx_strand_id
1 'polypeptide(L)'
;MYSHIYPSTVQATDKEDLRKRLNGAHIDPKRSDHPLLTPAAELALKGQFKQVEWLRELGASVDSIAYAYAIAGKHDKVDDYRRLYKANIDIIAQGYAVAGNTLMVGEYQAKYKASVHAIAQGYAFAKNDDQVEHYRKKFKASVHAIAEGYACAGNHEQVLYYWEHYKANINAIAKGYALTGQHTKVKNYQTSASVRAIAQGYAITGYHTNVEQYRRKHKECIDAIAQGYAITGNHTKVEEYRTRYKASVHAIAEGYARAGNDIKVEEYRSKHGAKPLMIAKGYALAGNHAKVQEYRTTHHISLFAIAKYYALAGNYNQVEYYQHLADTRLDQNFRNQMITAIVQGYALAENYEKVEEYRKDYKANVYVIAQSYAMVENHDQVKKYFTEYPATVHVIAQGYASAGNHDKVEEYRIKFKADVNAIVEGYALAGNHEKVEEYRTKHGASIKAIINGYTLAGDKEKIREYDINKLLSGYLKDREKKVDSSGKTKEYFYTFFTCIQKSLTQKRNAVKAVQRALQGEKVVFSEENIATLRNGNLGKELRAFVKTGKADELFSQKVHTVREFLDALQNNFSTQLRT
;
A
#
# COMPACT_ATOMS: atom_id res chain seq x y z
N MET A 1 19.29 11.25 20.61
CA MET A 1 19.96 11.25 19.28
C MET A 1 20.06 12.67 18.72
N TYR A 2 18.96 13.44 18.67
CA TYR A 2 19.01 14.88 18.36
C TYR A 2 20.06 15.65 19.18
N SER A 3 20.07 15.42 20.49
CA SER A 3 21.00 15.97 21.47
C SER A 3 22.47 15.58 21.27
N HIS A 4 22.78 14.63 20.38
CA HIS A 4 24.15 14.26 20.01
C HIS A 4 24.58 14.92 18.70
N ILE A 5 23.74 14.84 17.66
CA ILE A 5 24.08 15.33 16.32
C ILE A 5 24.27 16.84 16.31
N TYR A 6 23.33 17.59 16.89
CA TYR A 6 23.37 19.06 16.83
C TYR A 6 24.64 19.63 17.52
N PRO A 7 24.95 19.29 18.79
CA PRO A 7 26.17 19.78 19.44
C PRO A 7 27.45 19.31 18.74
N SER A 8 27.50 18.04 18.29
CA SER A 8 28.64 17.51 17.56
C SER A 8 28.92 18.28 16.27
N THR A 9 27.87 18.75 15.60
CA THR A 9 27.98 19.56 14.38
C THR A 9 28.50 20.96 14.66
N VAL A 10 28.00 21.60 15.72
CA VAL A 10 28.47 22.93 16.14
C VAL A 10 29.94 22.90 16.55
N GLN A 11 30.38 21.82 17.20
CA GLN A 11 31.76 21.66 17.70
C GLN A 11 32.76 21.16 16.65
N ALA A 12 32.29 20.69 15.50
CA ALA A 12 33.18 20.13 14.48
C ALA A 12 34.04 21.20 13.82
N THR A 13 35.33 20.92 13.63
CA THR A 13 36.27 21.84 12.95
C THR A 13 36.12 21.81 11.44
N ASP A 14 35.77 20.64 10.91
CA ASP A 14 35.53 20.38 9.48
C ASP A 14 34.58 19.19 9.28
N LYS A 15 34.28 18.87 8.02
CA LYS A 15 33.37 17.78 7.65
C LYS A 15 33.89 16.39 8.03
N GLU A 16 35.19 16.15 7.99
CA GLU A 16 35.74 14.83 8.34
C GLU A 16 35.78 14.62 9.85
N ASP A 17 36.08 15.67 10.62
CA ASP A 17 35.88 15.66 12.07
C ASP A 17 34.42 15.37 12.41
N LEU A 18 33.47 16.05 11.74
CA LEU A 18 32.05 15.77 11.90
C LEU A 18 31.71 14.31 11.59
N ARG A 19 32.15 13.80 10.43
CA ARG A 19 31.91 12.40 10.03
C ARG A 19 32.38 11.42 11.11
N LYS A 20 33.56 11.66 11.70
CA LYS A 20 34.09 10.83 12.80
C LYS A 20 33.23 10.93 14.06
N ARG A 21 32.80 12.13 14.46
CA ARG A 21 31.93 12.35 15.63
C ARG A 21 30.55 11.71 15.49
N LEU A 22 30.04 11.66 14.26
CA LEU A 22 28.74 11.09 13.95
C LEU A 22 28.76 9.58 13.69
N ASN A 23 29.91 8.91 13.77
CA ASN A 23 30.11 7.52 13.32
C ASN A 23 28.89 6.58 13.55
N GLY A 24 28.18 6.23 12.47
CA GLY A 24 27.03 5.33 12.48
C GLY A 24 25.72 5.90 13.04
N ALA A 25 25.68 7.18 13.41
CA ALA A 25 24.49 7.85 13.92
C ALA A 25 23.51 8.20 12.80
N HIS A 26 22.23 8.08 13.08
CA HIS A 26 21.18 8.57 12.19
C HIS A 26 21.14 10.11 12.22
N ILE A 27 21.31 10.73 11.05
CA ILE A 27 21.62 12.17 10.87
C ILE A 27 20.38 13.07 10.97
N ASP A 28 19.19 12.55 10.70
CA ASP A 28 17.93 13.30 10.68
C ASP A 28 16.95 12.94 11.82
N PRO A 29 17.40 12.79 13.09
CA PRO A 29 16.45 12.65 14.17
C PRO A 29 15.57 13.91 14.21
N LYS A 30 14.26 13.75 14.35
CA LYS A 30 13.34 14.87 14.45
C LYS A 30 13.30 15.41 15.89
N ARG A 31 13.09 16.72 16.02
CA ARG A 31 12.82 17.36 17.32
C ARG A 31 11.42 16.95 17.81
N SER A 32 11.28 16.70 19.10
CA SER A 32 10.06 16.17 19.71
C SER A 32 8.85 17.09 19.57
N ASP A 33 9.08 18.40 19.62
CA ASP A 33 8.10 19.49 19.56
C ASP A 33 7.88 20.02 18.13
N HIS A 34 8.71 19.64 17.17
CA HIS A 34 8.58 20.07 15.78
C HIS A 34 9.01 18.96 14.81
N PRO A 35 8.05 18.22 14.21
CA PRO A 35 8.32 16.95 13.50
C PRO A 35 9.10 17.12 12.20
N LEU A 36 9.22 18.34 11.67
CA LEU A 36 10.06 18.66 10.51
C LEU A 36 11.46 19.21 10.85
N LEU A 37 11.76 19.59 12.10
CA LEU A 37 13.08 20.12 12.45
C LEU A 37 14.07 19.00 12.78
N THR A 38 15.08 18.83 11.92
CA THR A 38 16.28 18.02 12.13
C THR A 38 17.43 18.90 12.64
N PRO A 39 18.56 18.32 13.10
CA PRO A 39 19.76 19.09 13.45
C PRO A 39 20.21 20.04 12.34
N ALA A 40 20.22 19.57 11.08
CA ALA A 40 20.56 20.41 9.93
C ALA A 40 19.55 21.55 9.70
N ALA A 41 18.25 21.26 9.86
CA ALA A 41 17.20 22.27 9.78
C ALA A 41 17.34 23.34 10.89
N GLU A 42 17.66 22.94 12.12
CA GLU A 42 17.88 23.91 13.21
C GLU A 42 19.10 24.80 12.95
N LEU A 43 20.18 24.24 12.40
CA LEU A 43 21.35 25.02 11.97
C LEU A 43 21.00 26.00 10.85
N ALA A 44 20.14 25.59 9.91
CA ALA A 44 19.64 26.45 8.83
C ALA A 44 18.81 27.62 9.37
N LEU A 45 17.92 27.38 10.35
CA LEU A 45 17.19 28.44 11.05
C LEU A 45 18.12 29.45 11.72
N LYS A 46 19.23 28.98 12.29
CA LYS A 46 20.24 29.80 12.97
C LYS A 46 21.27 30.44 12.03
N GLY A 47 21.15 30.23 10.71
CA GLY A 47 22.07 30.78 9.71
C GLY A 47 23.47 30.17 9.71
N GLN A 48 23.66 28.96 10.26
CA GLN A 48 24.94 28.26 10.29
C GLN A 48 25.22 27.52 8.97
N PHE A 49 25.31 28.26 7.87
CA PHE A 49 25.31 27.70 6.51
C PHE A 49 26.42 26.66 6.25
N LYS A 50 27.62 26.87 6.78
CA LYS A 50 28.76 25.95 6.59
C LYS A 50 28.47 24.58 7.19
N GLN A 51 27.96 24.56 8.42
CA GLN A 51 27.58 23.35 9.15
C GLN A 51 26.40 22.63 8.50
N VAL A 52 25.43 23.39 7.96
CA VAL A 52 24.31 22.82 7.20
C VAL A 52 24.84 22.05 5.98
N GLU A 53 25.77 22.63 5.22
CA GLU A 53 26.34 21.95 4.05
C GLU A 53 27.13 20.69 4.43
N TRP A 54 27.87 20.71 5.55
CA TRP A 54 28.53 19.51 6.05
C TRP A 54 27.54 18.39 6.33
N LEU A 55 26.42 18.68 7.01
CA LEU A 55 25.39 17.69 7.28
C LEU A 55 24.68 17.22 6.00
N ARG A 56 24.37 18.12 5.06
CA ARG A 56 23.79 17.76 3.75
C ARG A 56 24.69 16.77 3.01
N GLU A 57 26.00 17.03 2.96
CA GLU A 57 26.97 16.15 2.30
C GLU A 57 27.16 14.80 3.01
N LEU A 58 26.84 14.74 4.30
CA LEU A 58 26.77 13.48 5.05
C LEU A 58 25.42 12.77 4.91
N GLY A 59 24.46 13.34 4.18
CA GLY A 59 23.18 12.72 3.86
C GLY A 59 21.97 13.28 4.60
N ALA A 60 22.08 14.46 5.23
CA ALA A 60 20.92 15.12 5.84
C ALA A 60 19.86 15.51 4.81
N SER A 61 18.60 15.46 5.24
CA SER A 61 17.41 15.74 4.45
C SER A 61 17.41 17.15 3.87
N VAL A 62 17.51 17.24 2.54
CA VAL A 62 17.43 18.50 1.77
C VAL A 62 16.08 19.21 1.99
N ASP A 63 15.01 18.45 2.14
CA ASP A 63 13.66 18.97 2.38
C ASP A 63 13.55 19.63 3.76
N SER A 64 14.11 19.00 4.79
CA SER A 64 14.10 19.55 6.16
C SER A 64 14.92 20.84 6.24
N ILE A 65 16.03 20.91 5.50
CA ILE A 65 16.86 22.12 5.41
C ILE A 65 16.13 23.23 4.64
N ALA A 66 15.54 22.93 3.50
CA ALA A 66 14.82 23.91 2.69
C ALA A 66 13.58 24.47 3.41
N TYR A 67 12.85 23.61 4.15
CA TYR A 67 11.78 24.01 5.06
C TYR A 67 12.26 25.05 6.08
N ALA A 68 13.39 24.80 6.73
CA ALA A 68 13.97 25.72 7.70
C ALA A 68 14.43 27.04 7.08
N TYR A 69 15.06 27.02 5.91
CA TYR A 69 15.40 28.26 5.20
C TYR A 69 14.16 29.07 4.81
N ALA A 70 13.05 28.40 4.46
CA ALA A 70 11.78 29.07 4.18
C ALA A 70 11.21 29.75 5.43
N ILE A 71 11.23 29.07 6.59
CA ILE A 71 10.85 29.67 7.87
C ILE A 71 11.72 30.90 8.20
N ALA A 72 13.03 30.78 8.01
CA ALA A 72 13.99 31.84 8.31
C ALA A 72 14.00 32.99 7.28
N GLY A 73 13.14 32.95 6.25
CA GLY A 73 13.09 33.96 5.19
C GLY A 73 14.36 34.04 4.33
N LYS A 74 15.14 32.94 4.24
CA LYS A 74 16.38 32.89 3.45
C LYS A 74 16.09 32.47 2.00
N HIS A 75 15.41 33.35 1.26
CA HIS A 75 14.88 33.06 -0.09
C HIS A 75 15.95 32.54 -1.08
N ASP A 76 17.14 33.13 -1.09
CA ASP A 76 18.24 32.68 -1.97
C ASP A 76 18.63 31.23 -1.69
N LYS A 77 18.71 30.86 -0.40
CA LYS A 77 19.04 29.48 0.01
C LYS A 77 17.92 28.50 -0.29
N VAL A 78 16.67 28.94 -0.18
CA VAL A 78 15.53 28.13 -0.61
C VAL A 78 15.61 27.86 -2.12
N ASP A 79 15.93 28.88 -2.92
CA ASP A 79 16.04 28.72 -4.37
C ASP A 79 17.24 27.83 -4.77
N ASP A 80 18.39 27.97 -4.11
CA ASP A 80 19.54 27.06 -4.24
C ASP A 80 19.11 25.61 -4.02
N TYR A 81 18.44 25.33 -2.89
CA TYR A 81 18.03 23.98 -2.51
C TYR A 81 16.97 23.40 -3.44
N ARG A 82 16.01 24.21 -3.88
CA ARG A 82 15.00 23.82 -4.86
C ARG A 82 15.63 23.48 -6.21
N ARG A 83 16.56 24.29 -6.70
CA ARG A 83 17.14 24.12 -8.05
C ARG A 83 18.21 23.05 -8.10
N LEU A 84 19.17 23.09 -7.18
CA LEU A 84 20.37 22.26 -7.18
C LEU A 84 20.10 20.90 -6.54
N TYR A 85 19.39 20.88 -5.42
CA TYR A 85 19.16 19.67 -4.62
C TYR A 85 17.75 19.10 -4.76
N LYS A 86 16.92 19.72 -5.60
CA LYS A 86 15.54 19.29 -5.91
C LYS A 86 14.66 19.15 -4.67
N ALA A 87 14.85 20.03 -3.69
CA ALA A 87 14.05 20.06 -2.49
C ALA A 87 12.55 20.20 -2.83
N ASN A 88 11.72 19.51 -2.05
CA ASN A 88 10.29 19.39 -2.29
C ASN A 88 9.58 20.75 -2.19
N ILE A 89 8.87 21.11 -3.25
CA ILE A 89 8.15 22.38 -3.39
C ILE A 89 7.05 22.53 -2.33
N ASP A 90 6.35 21.44 -1.99
CA ASP A 90 5.28 21.44 -1.00
C ASP A 90 5.82 21.69 0.41
N ILE A 91 6.97 21.09 0.73
CA ILE A 91 7.66 21.29 2.01
C ILE A 91 8.19 22.72 2.13
N ILE A 92 8.72 23.29 1.05
CA ILE A 92 9.16 24.69 1.04
C ILE A 92 7.96 25.63 1.28
N ALA A 93 6.85 25.41 0.56
CA ALA A 93 5.65 26.23 0.69
C ALA A 93 5.03 26.12 2.09
N GLN A 94 5.05 24.92 2.68
CA GLN A 94 4.67 24.70 4.07
C GLN A 94 5.55 25.50 5.03
N GLY A 95 6.87 25.55 4.81
CA GLY A 95 7.80 26.36 5.60
C GLY A 95 7.49 27.86 5.55
N TYR A 96 7.20 28.40 4.36
CA TYR A 96 6.76 29.79 4.23
C TYR A 96 5.40 30.06 4.88
N ALA A 97 4.48 29.11 4.82
CA ALA A 97 3.19 29.21 5.50
C ALA A 97 3.35 29.25 7.02
N VAL A 98 4.24 28.41 7.57
CA VAL A 98 4.60 28.43 8.99
C VAL A 98 5.25 29.76 9.39
N ALA A 99 6.04 30.37 8.50
CA ALA A 99 6.62 31.70 8.70
C ALA A 99 5.60 32.85 8.62
N GLY A 100 4.38 32.58 8.15
CA GLY A 100 3.40 33.63 7.82
C GLY A 100 3.74 34.44 6.57
N ASN A 101 4.68 33.99 5.72
CA ASN A 101 5.10 34.71 4.52
C ASN A 101 4.12 34.47 3.35
N THR A 102 2.99 35.17 3.36
CA THR A 102 1.91 35.04 2.38
C THR A 102 2.35 35.34 0.94
N LEU A 103 3.32 36.25 0.75
CA LEU A 103 3.86 36.58 -0.56
C LEU A 103 4.56 35.36 -1.20
N MET A 104 5.48 34.74 -0.47
CA MET A 104 6.20 33.57 -0.97
C MET A 104 5.31 32.34 -1.09
N VAL A 105 4.35 32.18 -0.17
CA VAL A 105 3.31 31.15 -0.31
C VAL A 105 2.54 31.33 -1.63
N GLY A 106 2.13 32.56 -1.94
CA GLY A 106 1.46 32.90 -3.20
C GLY A 106 2.31 32.61 -4.43
N GLU A 107 3.60 32.97 -4.41
CA GLU A 107 4.53 32.62 -5.50
C GLU A 107 4.65 31.10 -5.68
N TYR A 108 4.88 30.36 -4.60
CA TYR A 108 5.07 28.91 -4.67
C TYR A 108 3.83 28.17 -5.14
N GLN A 109 2.64 28.62 -4.71
CA GLN A 109 1.38 28.10 -5.21
C GLN A 109 1.20 28.42 -6.70
N ALA A 110 1.41 29.68 -7.13
CA ALA A 110 1.10 30.11 -8.48
C ALA A 110 2.09 29.57 -9.52
N LYS A 111 3.39 29.72 -9.24
CA LYS A 111 4.49 29.44 -10.17
C LYS A 111 4.96 28.00 -10.08
N TYR A 112 5.11 27.47 -8.87
CA TYR A 112 5.65 26.13 -8.64
C TYR A 112 4.58 25.08 -8.36
N LYS A 113 3.31 25.49 -8.33
CA LYS A 113 2.15 24.61 -8.15
C LYS A 113 2.18 23.82 -6.84
N ALA A 114 2.71 24.45 -5.79
CA ALA A 114 2.74 23.87 -4.45
C ALA A 114 1.34 23.45 -3.97
N SER A 115 1.29 22.34 -3.24
CA SER A 115 0.07 21.76 -2.69
C SER A 115 -0.61 22.71 -1.71
N VAL A 116 -1.86 23.04 -2.01
CA VAL A 116 -2.74 23.84 -1.13
C VAL A 116 -3.00 23.15 0.21
N HIS A 117 -2.84 21.82 0.27
CA HIS A 117 -2.98 21.03 1.51
C HIS A 117 -1.76 21.20 2.41
N ALA A 118 -0.55 21.16 1.84
CA ALA A 118 0.69 21.37 2.58
C ALA A 118 0.77 22.80 3.13
N ILE A 119 0.35 23.79 2.32
CA ILE A 119 0.25 25.19 2.75
C ILE A 119 -0.73 25.36 3.92
N ALA A 120 -1.95 24.83 3.79
CA ALA A 120 -2.96 24.93 4.85
C ALA A 120 -2.53 24.20 6.14
N GLN A 121 -1.87 23.05 6.02
CA GLN A 121 -1.26 22.36 7.15
C GLN A 121 -0.18 23.20 7.83
N GLY A 122 0.64 23.93 7.06
CA GLY A 122 1.63 24.87 7.59
C GLY A 122 0.98 26.02 8.37
N TYR A 123 -0.06 26.65 7.83
CA TYR A 123 -0.80 27.69 8.55
C TYR A 123 -1.49 27.15 9.82
N ALA A 124 -2.06 25.95 9.76
CA ALA A 124 -2.67 25.30 10.93
C ALA A 124 -1.62 24.98 12.00
N PHE A 125 -0.43 24.53 11.58
CA PHE A 125 0.69 24.30 12.48
C PHE A 125 1.14 25.60 13.17
N ALA A 126 1.17 26.72 12.44
CA ALA A 126 1.45 28.04 12.96
C ALA A 126 0.26 28.71 13.70
N LYS A 127 -0.90 28.04 13.79
CA LYS A 127 -2.13 28.56 14.40
C LYS A 127 -2.65 29.86 13.75
N ASN A 128 -2.47 29.98 12.43
CA ASN A 128 -2.98 31.11 11.65
C ASN A 128 -4.37 30.76 11.07
N ASP A 129 -5.40 30.89 11.91
CA ASP A 129 -6.77 30.45 11.61
C ASP A 129 -7.38 31.19 10.39
N ASP A 130 -7.05 32.47 10.19
CA ASP A 130 -7.52 33.26 9.05
C ASP A 130 -7.03 32.69 7.72
N GLN A 131 -5.73 32.35 7.64
CA GLN A 131 -5.15 31.76 6.43
C GLN A 131 -5.61 30.32 6.23
N VAL A 132 -5.79 29.55 7.32
CA VAL A 132 -6.38 28.21 7.24
C VAL A 132 -7.77 28.27 6.60
N GLU A 133 -8.65 29.15 7.07
CA GLU A 133 -9.99 29.31 6.52
C GLU A 133 -9.98 29.85 5.09
N HIS A 134 -9.05 30.76 4.76
CA HIS A 134 -8.85 31.21 3.39
C HIS A 134 -8.54 30.04 2.45
N TYR A 135 -7.56 29.20 2.82
CA TYR A 135 -7.16 28.06 2.01
C TYR A 135 -8.22 26.95 1.95
N ARG A 136 -8.92 26.68 3.05
CA ARG A 136 -10.03 25.74 3.07
C ARG A 136 -11.16 26.18 2.14
N LYS A 137 -11.60 27.44 2.23
CA LYS A 137 -12.76 27.94 1.47
C LYS A 137 -12.44 28.19 0.00
N LYS A 138 -11.35 28.93 -0.27
CA LYS A 138 -11.01 29.37 -1.63
C LYS A 138 -10.31 28.30 -2.44
N PHE A 139 -9.40 27.57 -1.81
CA PHE A 139 -8.53 26.60 -2.48
C PHE A 139 -8.88 25.15 -2.16
N LYS A 140 -9.97 24.92 -1.41
CA LYS A 140 -10.48 23.58 -1.08
C LYS A 140 -9.41 22.70 -0.42
N ALA A 141 -8.63 23.31 0.48
CA ALA A 141 -7.61 22.57 1.20
C ALA A 141 -8.23 21.48 2.09
N SER A 142 -7.55 20.33 2.16
CA SER A 142 -8.02 19.16 2.89
C SER A 142 -8.17 19.46 4.38
N VAL A 143 -9.39 19.26 4.88
CA VAL A 143 -9.72 19.39 6.31
C VAL A 143 -8.94 18.39 7.17
N HIS A 144 -8.46 17.28 6.58
CA HIS A 144 -7.62 16.29 7.26
C HIS A 144 -6.19 16.80 7.46
N ALA A 145 -5.61 17.42 6.42
CA ALA A 145 -4.28 18.02 6.51
C ALA A 145 -4.26 19.20 7.50
N ILE A 146 -5.33 20.00 7.49
CA ILE A 146 -5.53 21.09 8.46
C ILE A 146 -5.61 20.55 9.89
N ALA A 147 -6.44 19.54 10.14
CA ALA A 147 -6.59 18.95 11.47
C ALA A 147 -5.31 18.27 11.96
N GLU A 148 -4.54 17.60 11.08
CA GLU A 148 -3.21 17.08 11.43
C GLU A 148 -2.25 18.22 11.80
N GLY A 149 -2.28 19.35 11.07
CA GLY A 149 -1.50 20.56 11.39
C GLY A 149 -1.81 21.11 12.78
N TYR A 150 -3.09 21.28 13.12
CA TYR A 150 -3.51 21.70 14.46
C TYR A 150 -3.17 20.69 15.55
N ALA A 151 -3.29 19.38 15.26
CA ALA A 151 -2.88 18.33 16.19
C ALA A 151 -1.39 18.42 16.50
N CYS A 152 -0.55 18.57 15.47
CA CYS A 152 0.88 18.84 15.62
C CYS A 152 1.16 20.12 16.43
N ALA A 153 0.38 21.20 16.23
CA ALA A 153 0.51 22.44 16.99
C ALA A 153 0.02 22.36 18.46
N GLY A 154 -0.60 21.24 18.84
CA GLY A 154 -1.28 21.10 20.12
C GLY A 154 -2.54 21.98 20.27
N ASN A 155 -3.10 22.49 19.17
CA ASN A 155 -4.33 23.29 19.19
C ASN A 155 -5.57 22.37 19.24
N HIS A 156 -5.89 21.87 20.44
CA HIS A 156 -6.94 20.88 20.62
C HIS A 156 -8.35 21.41 20.31
N GLU A 157 -8.60 22.70 20.58
CA GLU A 157 -9.87 23.34 20.28
C GLU A 157 -10.16 23.30 18.77
N GLN A 158 -9.19 23.71 17.95
CA GLN A 158 -9.34 23.65 16.49
C GLN A 158 -9.40 22.20 15.97
N VAL A 159 -8.68 21.26 16.58
CA VAL A 159 -8.81 19.83 16.24
C VAL A 159 -10.25 19.34 16.46
N LEU A 160 -10.86 19.66 17.59
CA LEU A 160 -12.23 19.26 17.89
C LEU A 160 -13.23 19.94 16.94
N TYR A 161 -13.06 21.24 16.70
CA TYR A 161 -13.88 21.98 15.74
C TYR A 161 -13.85 21.34 14.35
N TYR A 162 -12.66 21.03 13.82
CA TYR A 162 -12.50 20.38 12.52
C TYR A 162 -13.01 18.95 12.48
N TRP A 163 -12.86 18.20 13.56
CA TRP A 163 -13.41 16.85 13.66
C TRP A 163 -14.94 16.86 13.67
N GLU A 164 -15.56 17.74 14.46
CA GLU A 164 -17.01 17.77 14.65
C GLU A 164 -17.74 18.37 13.45
N HIS A 165 -17.25 19.50 12.92
CA HIS A 165 -17.94 20.30 11.90
C HIS A 165 -17.54 19.92 10.47
N TYR A 166 -16.29 19.50 10.27
CA TYR A 166 -15.76 19.16 8.94
C TYR A 166 -15.43 17.68 8.78
N LYS A 167 -15.73 16.85 9.79
CA LYS A 167 -15.50 15.39 9.78
C LYS A 167 -14.05 15.06 9.43
N ALA A 168 -13.11 15.80 10.03
CA ALA A 168 -11.70 15.54 9.82
C ALA A 168 -11.29 14.13 10.28
N ASN A 169 -10.38 13.50 9.55
CA ASN A 169 -9.98 12.12 9.75
C ASN A 169 -9.27 11.93 11.10
N ILE A 170 -9.83 11.05 11.92
CA ILE A 170 -9.33 10.72 13.26
C ILE A 170 -7.93 10.09 13.23
N ASN A 171 -7.58 9.37 12.16
CA ASN A 171 -6.26 8.79 11.94
C ASN A 171 -5.20 9.87 11.71
N ALA A 172 -5.54 10.90 10.92
CA ALA A 172 -4.65 12.04 10.67
C ALA A 172 -4.41 12.84 11.96
N ILE A 173 -5.46 13.08 12.74
CA ILE A 173 -5.39 13.74 14.05
C ILE A 173 -4.50 12.93 15.02
N ALA A 174 -4.79 11.64 15.18
CA ALA A 174 -4.05 10.78 16.11
C ALA A 174 -2.57 10.63 15.69
N LYS A 175 -2.29 10.57 14.39
CA LYS A 175 -0.93 10.60 13.85
C LYS A 175 -0.24 11.93 14.16
N GLY A 176 -0.89 13.08 13.99
CA GLY A 176 -0.34 14.40 14.32
C GLY A 176 0.06 14.52 15.81
N TYR A 177 -0.77 14.03 16.72
CA TYR A 177 -0.42 13.95 18.14
C TYR A 177 0.74 13.00 18.42
N ALA A 178 0.80 11.86 17.73
CA ALA A 178 1.91 10.90 17.88
C ALA A 178 3.23 11.46 17.35
N LEU A 179 3.21 12.18 16.23
CA LEU A 179 4.37 12.86 15.66
C LEU A 179 4.99 13.83 16.67
N THR A 180 4.18 14.55 17.44
CA THR A 180 4.65 15.57 18.39
C THR A 180 4.74 15.08 19.84
N GLY A 181 4.64 13.77 20.08
CA GLY A 181 4.81 13.20 21.42
C GLY A 181 3.70 13.56 22.41
N GLN A 182 2.54 14.00 21.95
CA GLN A 182 1.39 14.33 22.80
C GLN A 182 0.68 13.07 23.29
N HIS A 183 1.38 12.24 24.06
CA HIS A 183 0.97 10.87 24.43
C HIS A 183 -0.40 10.79 25.11
N THR A 184 -0.71 11.76 25.97
CA THR A 184 -2.01 11.84 26.66
C THR A 184 -3.14 12.04 25.66
N LYS A 185 -2.93 12.89 24.64
CA LYS A 185 -3.93 13.11 23.59
C LYS A 185 -4.07 11.90 22.69
N VAL A 186 -2.98 11.23 22.32
CA VAL A 186 -3.04 9.98 21.55
C VAL A 186 -3.92 8.94 22.24
N LYS A 187 -3.86 8.81 23.58
CA LYS A 187 -4.72 7.87 24.34
C LYS A 187 -6.22 8.12 24.13
N ASN A 188 -6.65 9.37 23.97
CA ASN A 188 -8.06 9.70 23.74
C ASN A 188 -8.58 9.18 22.39
N TYR A 189 -7.69 8.89 21.44
CA TYR A 189 -8.03 8.41 20.10
C TYR A 189 -7.67 6.94 19.88
N GLN A 190 -7.15 6.23 20.88
CA GLN A 190 -6.67 4.85 20.73
C GLN A 190 -7.76 3.83 20.37
N THR A 191 -9.02 4.11 20.73
CA THR A 191 -10.16 3.22 20.48
C THR A 191 -10.81 3.44 19.13
N SER A 192 -10.60 4.60 18.52
CA SER A 192 -11.28 5.03 17.29
C SER A 192 -10.35 5.25 16.11
N ALA A 193 -9.06 5.54 16.36
CA ALA A 193 -8.06 5.68 15.31
C ALA A 193 -7.30 4.38 15.05
N SER A 194 -6.85 4.24 13.81
CA SER A 194 -5.98 3.18 13.35
C SER A 194 -4.68 3.15 14.16
N VAL A 195 -4.46 2.02 14.82
CA VAL A 195 -3.22 1.71 15.53
C VAL A 195 -2.00 1.83 14.60
N ARG A 196 -2.15 1.51 13.31
CA ARG A 196 -1.09 1.64 12.29
C ARG A 196 -0.65 3.09 12.12
N ALA A 197 -1.62 4.03 12.03
CA ALA A 197 -1.34 5.45 11.86
C ALA A 197 -0.59 6.04 13.06
N ILE A 198 -1.01 5.70 14.27
CA ILE A 198 -0.37 6.13 15.51
C ILE A 198 1.06 5.58 15.62
N ALA A 199 1.23 4.27 15.41
CA ALA A 199 2.53 3.62 15.52
C ALA A 199 3.52 4.15 14.48
N GLN A 200 3.06 4.42 13.27
CA GLN A 200 3.85 5.10 12.25
C GLN A 200 4.25 6.52 12.69
N GLY A 201 3.33 7.31 13.25
CA GLY A 201 3.62 8.65 13.76
C GLY A 201 4.75 8.64 14.80
N TYR A 202 4.69 7.74 15.78
CA TYR A 202 5.77 7.58 16.76
C TYR A 202 7.10 7.12 16.14
N ALA A 203 7.06 6.26 15.12
CA ALA A 203 8.26 5.79 14.43
C ALA A 203 8.92 6.93 13.63
N ILE A 204 8.13 7.79 12.99
CA ILE A 204 8.62 8.93 12.20
C ILE A 204 9.41 9.93 13.06
N THR A 205 9.01 10.13 14.31
CA THR A 205 9.69 11.07 15.22
C THR A 205 10.62 10.41 16.23
N GLY A 206 10.75 9.09 16.20
CA GLY A 206 11.75 8.36 16.98
C GLY A 206 11.35 8.11 18.44
N TYR A 207 10.06 8.11 18.78
CA TYR A 207 9.56 7.72 20.10
C TYR A 207 9.61 6.19 20.29
N HIS A 208 10.82 5.63 20.30
CA HIS A 208 11.06 4.17 20.27
C HIS A 208 10.35 3.41 21.38
N THR A 209 10.24 3.97 22.58
CA THR A 209 9.52 3.34 23.70
C THR A 209 8.04 3.14 23.37
N ASN A 210 7.38 4.17 22.83
CA ASN A 210 5.98 4.09 22.42
C ASN A 210 5.78 3.16 21.23
N VAL A 211 6.71 3.19 20.26
CA VAL A 211 6.69 2.26 19.12
C VAL A 211 6.71 0.80 19.62
N GLU A 212 7.59 0.46 20.56
CA GLU A 212 7.68 -0.91 21.09
C GLU A 212 6.46 -1.31 21.93
N GLN A 213 5.84 -0.36 22.66
CA GLN A 213 4.58 -0.62 23.36
C GLN A 213 3.47 -0.99 22.37
N TYR A 214 3.34 -0.25 21.28
CA TYR A 214 2.34 -0.52 20.23
C TYR A 214 2.63 -1.84 19.53
N ARG A 215 3.87 -2.10 19.12
CA ARG A 215 4.26 -3.36 18.46
C ARG A 215 3.92 -4.60 19.31
N ARG A 216 4.14 -4.54 20.62
CA ARG A 216 3.86 -5.67 21.53
C ARG A 216 2.36 -5.96 21.66
N LYS A 217 1.53 -4.93 21.63
CA LYS A 217 0.07 -5.05 21.77
C LYS A 217 -0.62 -5.36 20.43
N HIS A 218 -0.05 -4.90 19.33
CA HIS A 218 -0.67 -4.89 18.00
C HIS A 218 0.31 -5.36 16.92
N LYS A 219 0.20 -6.61 16.48
CA LYS A 219 1.13 -7.18 15.47
C LYS A 219 0.90 -6.58 14.08
N GLU A 220 -0.31 -6.10 13.81
CA GLU A 220 -0.76 -5.52 12.55
C GLU A 220 -0.10 -4.17 12.21
N CYS A 221 0.65 -3.55 13.13
CA CYS A 221 1.33 -2.27 12.93
C CYS A 221 2.81 -2.38 12.55
N ILE A 222 3.38 -3.60 12.49
CA ILE A 222 4.80 -3.83 12.20
C ILE A 222 5.24 -3.15 10.88
N ASP A 223 4.44 -3.30 9.81
CA ASP A 223 4.74 -2.70 8.50
C ASP A 223 4.68 -1.17 8.54
N ALA A 224 3.70 -0.62 9.26
CA ALA A 224 3.54 0.83 9.39
C ALA A 224 4.68 1.47 10.18
N ILE A 225 5.18 0.78 11.21
CA ILE A 225 6.37 1.19 11.98
C ILE A 225 7.62 1.17 11.10
N ALA A 226 7.86 0.06 10.39
CA ALA A 226 9.04 -0.08 9.53
C ALA A 226 9.04 0.97 8.40
N GLN A 227 7.86 1.23 7.81
CA GLN A 227 7.67 2.32 6.86
C GLN A 227 7.98 3.69 7.52
N GLY A 228 7.51 3.92 8.76
CA GLY A 228 7.79 5.15 9.50
C GLY A 228 9.28 5.39 9.68
N TYR A 229 10.05 4.38 10.11
CA TYR A 229 11.52 4.49 10.20
C TYR A 229 12.20 4.68 8.85
N ALA A 230 11.69 4.07 7.79
CA ALA A 230 12.21 4.26 6.43
C ALA A 230 11.98 5.70 5.93
N ILE A 231 10.83 6.30 6.25
CA ILE A 231 10.52 7.71 5.93
C ILE A 231 11.54 8.65 6.60
N THR A 232 11.98 8.37 7.82
CA THR A 232 13.00 9.20 8.49
C THR A 232 14.41 8.90 8.01
N GLY A 233 14.66 7.73 7.42
CA GLY A 233 16.02 7.26 7.11
C GLY A 233 16.73 6.58 8.30
N ASN A 234 15.99 6.06 9.29
CA ASN A 234 16.57 5.28 10.38
C ASN A 234 16.85 3.83 9.94
N HIS A 235 17.90 3.65 9.14
CA HIS A 235 18.26 2.36 8.52
C HIS A 235 18.44 1.23 9.54
N THR A 236 19.04 1.52 10.70
CA THR A 236 19.25 0.52 11.77
C THR A 236 17.93 -0.04 12.26
N LYS A 237 16.94 0.83 12.55
CA LYS A 237 15.61 0.38 12.97
C LYS A 237 14.83 -0.30 11.86
N VAL A 238 14.98 0.15 10.62
CA VAL A 238 14.39 -0.54 9.47
C VAL A 238 14.90 -1.98 9.36
N GLU A 239 16.21 -2.20 9.46
CA GLU A 239 16.78 -3.55 9.39
C GLU A 239 16.41 -4.42 10.60
N GLU A 240 16.34 -3.84 11.81
CA GLU A 240 15.80 -4.52 12.99
C GLU A 240 14.38 -5.05 12.71
N TYR A 241 13.50 -4.18 12.18
CA TYR A 241 12.11 -4.55 11.93
C TYR A 241 11.95 -5.55 10.78
N ARG A 242 12.73 -5.41 9.71
CA ARG A 242 12.74 -6.37 8.60
C ARG A 242 13.19 -7.76 9.05
N THR A 243 14.27 -7.85 9.81
CA THR A 243 14.89 -9.13 10.16
C THR A 243 14.20 -9.83 11.32
N ARG A 244 13.94 -9.10 12.41
CA ARG A 244 13.38 -9.62 13.67
C ARG A 244 11.88 -9.76 13.63
N TYR A 245 11.18 -8.76 13.10
CA TYR A 245 9.71 -8.69 13.11
C TYR A 245 9.08 -9.01 11.76
N LYS A 246 9.89 -9.33 10.74
CA LYS A 246 9.44 -9.71 9.39
C LYS A 246 8.59 -8.65 8.71
N ALA A 247 8.92 -7.37 8.95
CA ALA A 247 8.24 -6.26 8.28
C ALA A 247 8.35 -6.37 6.76
N SER A 248 7.28 -5.98 6.08
CA SER A 248 7.15 -6.02 4.62
C SER A 248 8.21 -5.15 3.94
N VAL A 249 9.00 -5.78 3.08
CA VAL A 249 9.99 -5.12 2.23
C VAL A 249 9.35 -4.08 1.28
N HIS A 250 8.06 -4.27 0.96
CA HIS A 250 7.30 -3.33 0.14
C HIS A 250 6.95 -2.06 0.91
N ALA A 251 6.54 -2.19 2.18
CA ALA A 251 6.22 -1.05 3.03
C ALA A 251 7.48 -0.21 3.32
N ILE A 252 8.61 -0.88 3.53
CA ILE A 252 9.92 -0.24 3.73
C ILE A 252 10.35 0.53 2.47
N ALA A 253 10.29 -0.12 1.29
CA ALA A 253 10.67 0.53 0.03
C ALA A 253 9.74 1.72 -0.31
N GLU A 254 8.43 1.61 -0.04
CA GLU A 254 7.51 2.75 -0.15
C GLU A 254 7.94 3.89 0.79
N GLY A 255 8.36 3.58 2.01
CA GLY A 255 8.85 4.57 2.97
C GLY A 255 10.12 5.29 2.51
N TYR A 256 11.11 4.56 1.99
CA TYR A 256 12.32 5.19 1.43
C TYR A 256 12.03 6.02 0.18
N ALA A 257 11.10 5.57 -0.67
CA ALA A 257 10.68 6.34 -1.84
C ALA A 257 9.97 7.64 -1.44
N ARG A 258 9.15 7.60 -0.38
CA ARG A 258 8.56 8.82 0.20
C ARG A 258 9.61 9.78 0.75
N ALA A 259 10.72 9.25 1.29
CA ALA A 259 11.84 10.04 1.79
C ALA A 259 12.78 10.56 0.69
N GLY A 260 12.60 10.13 -0.57
CA GLY A 260 13.53 10.43 -1.66
C GLY A 260 14.89 9.74 -1.52
N ASN A 261 14.99 8.64 -0.74
CA ASN A 261 16.24 7.90 -0.56
C ASN A 261 16.40 6.86 -1.68
N ASP A 262 16.76 7.33 -2.87
CA ASP A 262 16.89 6.51 -4.08
C ASP A 262 17.84 5.32 -3.90
N ILE A 263 18.94 5.50 -3.16
CA ILE A 263 19.94 4.46 -2.90
C ILE A 263 19.29 3.28 -2.16
N LYS A 264 18.54 3.56 -1.09
CA LYS A 264 17.84 2.52 -0.31
C LYS A 264 16.65 1.94 -1.05
N VAL A 265 15.96 2.74 -1.86
CA VAL A 265 14.90 2.23 -2.74
C VAL A 265 15.45 1.15 -3.68
N GLU A 266 16.56 1.42 -4.37
CA GLU A 266 17.18 0.45 -5.28
C GLU A 266 17.74 -0.77 -4.56
N GLU A 267 18.34 -0.59 -3.37
CA GLU A 267 18.76 -1.72 -2.53
C GLU A 267 17.58 -2.64 -2.22
N TYR A 268 16.45 -2.09 -1.76
CA TYR A 268 15.28 -2.88 -1.40
C TYR A 268 14.58 -3.51 -2.60
N ARG A 269 14.55 -2.83 -3.75
CA ARG A 269 14.02 -3.39 -5.00
C ARG A 269 14.86 -4.59 -5.46
N SER A 270 16.17 -4.41 -5.57
CA SER A 270 17.08 -5.40 -6.17
C SER A 270 17.39 -6.57 -5.23
N LYS A 271 17.72 -6.30 -3.97
CA LYS A 271 18.17 -7.31 -2.99
C LYS A 271 17.04 -7.98 -2.24
N HIS A 272 15.94 -7.24 -2.00
CA HIS A 272 14.83 -7.70 -1.17
C HIS A 272 13.54 -7.96 -1.96
N GLY A 273 13.52 -7.67 -3.27
CA GLY A 273 12.37 -7.97 -4.13
C GLY A 273 11.19 -7.02 -3.90
N ALA A 274 11.43 -5.78 -3.48
CA ALA A 274 10.35 -4.82 -3.33
C ALA A 274 9.66 -4.52 -4.67
N LYS A 275 8.32 -4.55 -4.68
CA LYS A 275 7.51 -4.37 -5.90
C LYS A 275 7.65 -2.92 -6.41
N PRO A 276 7.99 -2.70 -7.70
CA PRO A 276 8.10 -1.36 -8.29
C PRO A 276 6.84 -0.50 -8.14
N LEU A 277 5.66 -1.12 -8.16
CA LEU A 277 4.38 -0.43 -7.95
C LEU A 277 4.32 0.30 -6.59
N MET A 278 4.84 -0.32 -5.53
CA MET A 278 4.83 0.26 -4.17
C MET A 278 5.85 1.38 -4.02
N ILE A 279 6.94 1.30 -4.77
CA ILE A 279 7.97 2.35 -4.85
C ILE A 279 7.41 3.58 -5.58
N ALA A 280 6.77 3.36 -6.74
CA ALA A 280 6.11 4.44 -7.48
C ALA A 280 5.00 5.12 -6.67
N LYS A 281 4.23 4.35 -5.89
CA LYS A 281 3.30 4.91 -4.91
C LYS A 281 4.01 5.84 -3.93
N GLY A 282 5.14 5.42 -3.36
CA GLY A 282 5.92 6.23 -2.43
C GLY A 282 6.37 7.56 -3.05
N TYR A 283 6.92 7.53 -4.27
CA TYR A 283 7.30 8.76 -4.98
C TYR A 283 6.11 9.65 -5.34
N ALA A 284 4.97 9.07 -5.73
CA ALA A 284 3.75 9.84 -6.02
C ALA A 284 3.23 10.57 -4.78
N LEU A 285 3.25 9.89 -3.63
CA LEU A 285 2.87 10.47 -2.34
C LEU A 285 3.85 11.54 -1.84
N ALA A 286 5.11 11.48 -2.26
CA ALA A 286 6.08 12.54 -2.03
C ALA A 286 6.03 13.66 -3.09
N GLY A 287 5.19 13.54 -4.12
CA GLY A 287 5.14 14.51 -5.22
C GLY A 287 6.36 14.46 -6.17
N ASN A 288 7.21 13.43 -6.10
CA ASN A 288 8.37 13.29 -6.99
C ASN A 288 7.96 12.75 -8.37
N HIS A 289 7.41 13.63 -9.20
CA HIS A 289 6.88 13.25 -10.51
C HIS A 289 7.94 12.62 -11.44
N ALA A 290 9.18 13.13 -11.42
CA ALA A 290 10.26 12.61 -12.24
C ALA A 290 10.52 11.12 -11.94
N LYS A 291 10.65 10.76 -10.66
CA LYS A 291 10.83 9.36 -10.24
C LYS A 291 9.62 8.49 -10.52
N VAL A 292 8.40 9.03 -10.39
CA VAL A 292 7.19 8.30 -10.77
C VAL A 292 7.22 7.94 -12.26
N GLN A 293 7.61 8.86 -13.15
CA GLN A 293 7.68 8.59 -14.60
C GLN A 293 8.81 7.63 -14.96
N GLU A 294 9.97 7.76 -14.32
CA GLU A 294 11.09 6.82 -14.45
C GLU A 294 10.62 5.40 -14.13
N TYR A 295 10.07 5.19 -12.93
CA TYR A 295 9.58 3.88 -12.48
C TYR A 295 8.44 3.34 -13.34
N ARG A 296 7.52 4.22 -13.75
CA ARG A 296 6.40 3.84 -14.61
C ARG A 296 6.90 3.25 -15.93
N THR A 297 7.87 3.90 -16.55
CA THR A 297 8.39 3.51 -17.86
C THR A 297 9.25 2.26 -17.76
N THR A 298 10.18 2.24 -16.80
CA THR A 298 11.12 1.11 -16.60
C THR A 298 10.42 -0.17 -16.15
N HIS A 299 9.33 -0.07 -15.38
CA HIS A 299 8.64 -1.24 -14.81
C HIS A 299 7.21 -1.43 -15.31
N HIS A 300 6.83 -0.74 -16.38
CA HIS A 300 5.51 -0.84 -17.04
C HIS A 300 4.33 -0.71 -16.05
N ILE A 301 4.41 0.27 -15.15
CA ILE A 301 3.35 0.50 -14.16
C ILE A 301 2.14 1.12 -14.87
N SER A 302 0.96 0.59 -14.57
CA SER A 302 -0.31 1.06 -15.14
C SER A 302 -0.56 2.54 -14.84
N LEU A 303 -0.98 3.29 -15.87
CA LEU A 303 -1.38 4.70 -15.72
C LEU A 303 -2.51 4.88 -14.72
N PHE A 304 -3.45 3.93 -14.64
CA PHE A 304 -4.55 3.97 -13.68
C PHE A 304 -4.03 3.93 -12.24
N ALA A 305 -3.03 3.09 -11.95
CA ALA A 305 -2.43 3.04 -10.62
C ALA A 305 -1.72 4.36 -10.27
N ILE A 306 -1.02 4.96 -11.23
CA ILE A 306 -0.35 6.25 -11.02
C ILE A 306 -1.37 7.37 -10.76
N ALA A 307 -2.44 7.46 -11.54
CA ALA A 307 -3.50 8.44 -11.34
C ALA A 307 -4.17 8.28 -9.97
N LYS A 308 -4.45 7.03 -9.56
CA LYS A 308 -4.94 6.71 -8.22
C LYS A 308 -4.01 7.21 -7.12
N TYR A 309 -2.69 7.03 -7.26
CA TYR A 309 -1.73 7.47 -6.25
C TYR A 309 -1.56 8.98 -6.19
N TYR A 310 -1.67 9.69 -7.31
CA TYR A 310 -1.70 11.16 -7.28
C TYR A 310 -2.98 11.71 -6.67
N ALA A 311 -4.14 11.09 -6.93
CA ALA A 311 -5.38 11.45 -6.26
C ALA A 311 -5.31 11.15 -4.76
N LEU A 312 -4.70 10.02 -4.37
CA LEU A 312 -4.40 9.70 -2.97
C LEU A 312 -3.46 10.73 -2.32
N ALA A 313 -2.48 11.22 -3.06
CA ALA A 313 -1.55 12.26 -2.61
C ALA A 313 -2.20 13.65 -2.51
N GLY A 314 -3.40 13.85 -3.08
CA GLY A 314 -3.99 15.17 -3.26
C GLY A 314 -3.24 16.05 -4.27
N ASN A 315 -2.49 15.46 -5.21
CA ASN A 315 -1.78 16.21 -6.25
C ASN A 315 -2.72 16.52 -7.41
N TYR A 316 -3.50 17.60 -7.27
CA TYR A 316 -4.56 17.94 -8.22
C TYR A 316 -4.05 18.24 -9.62
N ASN A 317 -2.90 18.89 -9.78
CA ASN A 317 -2.34 19.17 -11.11
C ASN A 317 -2.05 17.87 -11.89
N GLN A 318 -1.52 16.86 -11.19
CA GLN A 318 -1.26 15.56 -11.81
C GLN A 318 -2.56 14.81 -12.09
N VAL A 319 -3.54 14.89 -11.20
CA VAL A 319 -4.87 14.30 -11.45
C VAL A 319 -5.53 14.94 -12.67
N GLU A 320 -5.53 16.27 -12.77
CA GLU A 320 -6.07 17.02 -13.93
C GLU A 320 -5.38 16.61 -15.23
N TYR A 321 -4.06 16.40 -15.22
CA TYR A 321 -3.35 15.87 -16.38
C TYR A 321 -3.88 14.49 -16.80
N TYR A 322 -4.06 13.55 -15.85
CA TYR A 322 -4.58 12.21 -16.15
C TYR A 322 -6.05 12.23 -16.56
N GLN A 323 -6.83 13.16 -16.02
CA GLN A 323 -8.21 13.39 -16.39
C GLN A 323 -8.32 13.93 -17.82
N HIS A 324 -7.55 14.95 -18.17
CA HIS A 324 -7.46 15.47 -19.53
C HIS A 324 -7.01 14.40 -20.53
N LEU A 325 -6.04 13.56 -20.14
CA LEU A 325 -5.63 12.40 -20.94
C LEU A 325 -6.78 11.40 -21.15
N ALA A 326 -7.65 11.22 -20.17
CA ALA A 326 -8.82 10.35 -20.28
C ALA A 326 -9.90 10.96 -21.18
N ASP A 327 -10.15 12.27 -21.08
CA ASP A 327 -11.17 12.96 -21.87
C ASP A 327 -10.77 13.14 -23.35
N THR A 328 -9.48 13.24 -23.65
CA THR A 328 -8.97 13.36 -25.02
C THR A 328 -8.86 12.03 -25.76
N ARG A 329 -8.96 10.89 -25.07
CA ARG A 329 -8.98 9.57 -25.70
C ARG A 329 -10.39 9.19 -26.12
N LEU A 330 -10.55 8.74 -27.37
CA LEU A 330 -11.82 8.22 -27.92
C LEU A 330 -12.26 6.87 -27.30
N ASP A 331 -11.44 6.25 -26.45
CA ASP A 331 -11.75 4.99 -25.78
C ASP A 331 -12.52 5.23 -24.47
N GLN A 332 -13.83 5.00 -24.51
CA GLN A 332 -14.71 5.15 -23.36
C GLN A 332 -14.35 4.19 -22.20
N ASN A 333 -13.84 2.99 -22.51
CA ASN A 333 -13.43 2.04 -21.48
C ASN A 333 -12.19 2.55 -20.74
N PHE A 334 -11.20 3.05 -21.49
CA PHE A 334 -10.04 3.70 -20.91
C PHE A 334 -10.44 4.88 -20.02
N ARG A 335 -11.35 5.74 -20.50
CA ARG A 335 -11.86 6.88 -19.75
C ARG A 335 -12.49 6.43 -18.43
N ASN A 336 -13.41 5.47 -18.49
CA ASN A 336 -14.11 4.96 -17.30
C ASN A 336 -13.14 4.34 -16.29
N GLN A 337 -12.12 3.61 -16.74
CA GLN A 337 -11.08 3.04 -15.87
C GLN A 337 -10.22 4.13 -15.22
N MET A 338 -9.88 5.21 -15.93
CA MET A 338 -9.12 6.31 -15.37
C MET A 338 -9.91 7.07 -14.31
N ILE A 339 -11.15 7.45 -14.60
CA ILE A 339 -12.05 8.12 -13.65
C ILE A 339 -12.26 7.26 -12.41
N THR A 340 -12.48 5.95 -12.59
CA THR A 340 -12.55 4.96 -11.50
C THR A 340 -11.31 5.01 -10.62
N ALA A 341 -10.11 5.00 -11.22
CA ALA A 341 -8.86 5.00 -10.46
C ALA A 341 -8.64 6.30 -9.67
N ILE A 342 -8.94 7.45 -10.28
CA ILE A 342 -8.85 8.76 -9.61
C ILE A 342 -9.80 8.82 -8.42
N VAL A 343 -11.06 8.40 -8.60
CA VAL A 343 -12.06 8.41 -7.53
C VAL A 343 -11.72 7.47 -6.40
N GLN A 344 -11.18 6.28 -6.71
CA GLN A 344 -10.63 5.41 -5.67
C GLN A 344 -9.51 6.11 -4.90
N GLY A 345 -8.63 6.84 -5.58
CA GLY A 345 -7.57 7.61 -4.93
C GLY A 345 -8.11 8.67 -3.97
N TYR A 346 -9.10 9.45 -4.40
CA TYR A 346 -9.75 10.44 -3.55
C TYR A 346 -10.54 9.82 -2.39
N ALA A 347 -11.25 8.71 -2.62
CA ALA A 347 -11.95 8.00 -1.56
C ALA A 347 -10.96 7.43 -0.52
N LEU A 348 -9.82 6.89 -0.98
CA LEU A 348 -8.74 6.43 -0.10
C LEU A 348 -8.06 7.57 0.67
N ALA A 349 -8.01 8.76 0.09
CA ALA A 349 -7.56 9.99 0.75
C ALA A 349 -8.65 10.61 1.64
N GLU A 350 -9.84 10.02 1.69
CA GLU A 350 -11.01 10.56 2.38
C GLU A 350 -11.46 11.95 1.87
N ASN A 351 -11.11 12.30 0.63
CA ASN A 351 -11.52 13.55 0.00
C ASN A 351 -12.94 13.44 -0.59
N TYR A 352 -13.95 13.51 0.28
CA TYR A 352 -15.35 13.32 -0.07
C TYR A 352 -15.89 14.36 -1.06
N GLU A 353 -15.42 15.62 -0.97
CA GLU A 353 -15.83 16.69 -1.89
C GLU A 353 -15.42 16.33 -3.33
N LYS A 354 -14.16 15.91 -3.53
CA LYS A 354 -13.69 15.47 -4.85
C LYS A 354 -14.33 14.18 -5.33
N VAL A 355 -14.65 13.23 -4.44
CA VAL A 355 -15.41 12.04 -4.83
C VAL A 355 -16.80 12.42 -5.35
N GLU A 356 -17.50 13.33 -4.69
CA GLU A 356 -18.83 13.79 -5.12
C GLU A 356 -18.78 14.63 -6.41
N GLU A 357 -17.76 15.49 -6.58
CA GLU A 357 -17.47 16.18 -7.84
C GLU A 357 -17.35 15.16 -8.98
N TYR A 358 -16.53 14.13 -8.80
CA TYR A 358 -16.33 13.10 -9.81
C TYR A 358 -17.56 12.22 -10.06
N ARG A 359 -18.36 11.95 -9.03
CA ARG A 359 -19.63 11.24 -9.20
C ARG A 359 -20.60 12.05 -10.06
N LYS A 360 -20.74 13.35 -9.79
CA LYS A 360 -21.72 14.23 -10.47
C LYS A 360 -21.26 14.61 -11.87
N ASP A 361 -20.04 15.12 -11.98
CA ASP A 361 -19.57 15.79 -13.20
C ASP A 361 -18.94 14.79 -14.17
N TYR A 362 -18.33 13.73 -13.65
CA TYR A 362 -17.61 12.72 -14.45
C TYR A 362 -18.29 11.35 -14.48
N LYS A 363 -19.49 11.24 -13.87
CA LYS A 363 -20.32 10.02 -13.82
C LYS A 363 -19.55 8.81 -13.27
N ALA A 364 -18.72 9.04 -12.26
CA ALA A 364 -17.97 7.97 -11.62
C ALA A 364 -18.91 6.89 -11.04
N ASN A 365 -18.45 5.63 -11.13
CA ASN A 365 -19.26 4.47 -10.77
C ASN A 365 -19.53 4.42 -9.25
N VAL A 366 -20.82 4.46 -8.87
CA VAL A 366 -21.26 4.44 -7.46
C VAL A 366 -20.86 3.18 -6.70
N TYR A 367 -20.77 2.02 -7.38
CA TYR A 367 -20.31 0.77 -6.77
C TYR A 367 -18.86 0.85 -6.33
N VAL A 368 -18.01 1.48 -7.17
CA VAL A 368 -16.60 1.70 -6.85
C VAL A 368 -16.44 2.66 -5.69
N ILE A 369 -17.25 3.72 -5.65
CA ILE A 369 -17.22 4.69 -4.56
C ILE A 369 -17.61 4.02 -3.24
N ALA A 370 -18.74 3.30 -3.22
CA ALA A 370 -19.22 2.61 -2.03
C ALA A 370 -18.21 1.56 -1.52
N GLN A 371 -17.63 0.76 -2.42
CA GLN A 371 -16.56 -0.17 -2.09
C GLN A 371 -15.35 0.55 -1.49
N SER A 372 -14.93 1.67 -2.09
CA SER A 372 -13.76 2.42 -1.63
C SER A 372 -13.97 3.01 -0.23
N TYR A 373 -15.17 3.50 0.08
CA TYR A 373 -15.51 3.94 1.44
C TYR A 373 -15.50 2.80 2.45
N ALA A 374 -15.95 1.61 2.07
CA ALA A 374 -15.86 0.43 2.92
C ALA A 374 -14.39 0.01 3.14
N MET A 375 -13.53 0.14 2.12
CA MET A 375 -12.10 -0.16 2.22
C MET A 375 -11.35 0.76 3.19
N VAL A 376 -11.76 2.03 3.32
CA VAL A 376 -11.22 2.96 4.34
C VAL A 376 -12.01 2.96 5.65
N GLU A 377 -12.95 2.04 5.80
CA GLU A 377 -13.79 1.90 7.00
C GLU A 377 -14.62 3.16 7.34
N ASN A 378 -14.95 3.98 6.34
CA ASN A 378 -15.84 5.12 6.56
C ASN A 378 -17.31 4.67 6.57
N HIS A 379 -17.77 4.28 7.75
CA HIS A 379 -19.12 3.78 7.97
C HIS A 379 -20.22 4.81 7.64
N ASP A 380 -19.97 6.10 7.83
CA ASP A 380 -20.95 7.16 7.58
C ASP A 380 -21.21 7.33 6.08
N GLN A 381 -20.13 7.39 5.28
CA GLN A 381 -20.26 7.47 3.82
C GLN A 381 -20.78 6.16 3.24
N VAL A 382 -20.37 5.01 3.78
CA VAL A 382 -20.94 3.72 3.40
C VAL A 382 -22.45 3.70 3.68
N LYS A 383 -22.90 4.17 4.85
CA LYS A 383 -24.33 4.22 5.20
C LYS A 383 -25.10 5.15 4.26
N LYS A 384 -24.55 6.33 3.95
CA LYS A 384 -25.13 7.26 2.98
C LYS A 384 -25.31 6.59 1.62
N TYR A 385 -24.24 6.02 1.06
CA TYR A 385 -24.27 5.38 -0.26
C TYR A 385 -25.14 4.11 -0.28
N PHE A 386 -25.16 3.33 0.81
CA PHE A 386 -26.05 2.19 0.93
C PHE A 386 -27.53 2.60 0.95
N THR A 387 -27.85 3.71 1.63
CA THR A 387 -29.22 4.24 1.70
C THR A 387 -29.68 4.78 0.34
N GLU A 388 -28.81 5.52 -0.35
CA GLU A 388 -29.11 6.09 -1.67
C GLU A 388 -29.08 5.03 -2.79
N TYR A 389 -28.20 4.03 -2.68
CA TYR A 389 -27.96 3.00 -3.69
C TYR A 389 -27.88 1.59 -3.05
N PRO A 390 -29.03 0.98 -2.66
CA PRO A 390 -29.05 -0.30 -1.94
C PRO A 390 -28.35 -1.46 -2.65
N ALA A 391 -28.28 -1.43 -3.99
CA ALA A 391 -27.58 -2.43 -4.80
C ALA A 391 -26.06 -2.50 -4.51
N THR A 392 -25.51 -1.52 -3.78
CA THR A 392 -24.08 -1.50 -3.39
C THR A 392 -23.74 -2.46 -2.24
N VAL A 393 -24.72 -3.13 -1.62
CA VAL A 393 -24.50 -3.99 -0.44
C VAL A 393 -23.39 -5.03 -0.62
N HIS A 394 -23.29 -5.66 -1.79
CA HIS A 394 -22.30 -6.70 -2.06
C HIS A 394 -20.89 -6.12 -2.20
N VAL A 395 -20.75 -4.99 -2.89
CA VAL A 395 -19.45 -4.33 -3.09
C VAL A 395 -18.97 -3.62 -1.82
N ILE A 396 -19.89 -3.18 -0.95
CA ILE A 396 -19.57 -2.69 0.39
C ILE A 396 -19.02 -3.83 1.26
N ALA A 397 -19.69 -4.99 1.28
CA ALA A 397 -19.22 -6.15 2.04
C ALA A 397 -17.85 -6.65 1.52
N GLN A 398 -17.67 -6.67 0.20
CA GLN A 398 -16.36 -6.94 -0.41
C GLN A 398 -15.30 -5.93 0.04
N GLY A 399 -15.62 -4.63 0.06
CA GLY A 399 -14.71 -3.57 0.51
C GLY A 399 -14.29 -3.73 1.98
N TYR A 400 -15.22 -4.02 2.88
CA TYR A 400 -14.90 -4.34 4.28
C TYR A 400 -14.07 -5.61 4.42
N ALA A 401 -14.34 -6.64 3.60
CA ALA A 401 -13.55 -7.87 3.59
C ALA A 401 -12.11 -7.60 3.13
N SER A 402 -11.93 -6.75 2.12
CA SER A 402 -10.61 -6.28 1.69
C SER A 402 -9.89 -5.41 2.71
N ALA A 403 -10.63 -4.65 3.54
CA ALA A 403 -10.06 -3.93 4.68
C ALA A 403 -9.68 -4.86 5.85
N GLY A 404 -10.27 -6.05 5.91
CA GLY A 404 -10.14 -6.98 7.04
C GLY A 404 -11.10 -6.67 8.19
N ASN A 405 -12.15 -5.87 7.96
CA ASN A 405 -13.14 -5.52 8.97
C ASN A 405 -14.19 -6.64 9.12
N HIS A 406 -13.82 -7.71 9.83
CA HIS A 406 -14.63 -8.92 9.97
C HIS A 406 -16.02 -8.64 10.56
N ASP A 407 -16.10 -7.76 11.56
CA ASP A 407 -17.35 -7.43 12.24
C ASP A 407 -18.36 -6.80 11.27
N LYS A 408 -17.92 -5.84 10.45
CA LYS A 408 -18.77 -5.24 9.41
C LYS A 408 -19.10 -6.20 8.29
N VAL A 409 -18.18 -7.08 7.90
CA VAL A 409 -18.47 -8.12 6.91
C VAL A 409 -19.62 -9.01 7.39
N GLU A 410 -19.56 -9.49 8.64
CA GLU A 410 -20.62 -10.33 9.21
C GLU A 410 -21.93 -9.57 9.39
N GLU A 411 -21.89 -8.31 9.80
CA GLU A 411 -23.07 -7.43 9.84
C GLU A 411 -23.75 -7.41 8.46
N TYR A 412 -22.99 -7.16 7.39
CA TYR A 412 -23.53 -7.07 6.03
C TYR A 412 -24.01 -8.41 5.47
N ARG A 413 -23.30 -9.50 5.76
CA ARG A 413 -23.72 -10.85 5.36
C ARG A 413 -25.03 -11.25 6.03
N ILE A 414 -25.15 -11.04 7.34
CA ILE A 414 -26.29 -11.52 8.13
C ILE A 414 -27.51 -10.62 7.94
N LYS A 415 -27.33 -9.30 8.14
CA LYS A 415 -28.42 -8.32 8.19
C LYS A 415 -28.85 -7.88 6.80
N PHE A 416 -27.90 -7.64 5.91
CA PHE A 416 -28.17 -7.10 4.57
C PHE A 416 -28.05 -8.13 3.44
N LYS A 417 -27.81 -9.41 3.78
CA LYS A 417 -27.74 -10.53 2.85
C LYS A 417 -26.70 -10.33 1.74
N ALA A 418 -25.55 -9.77 2.08
CA ALA A 418 -24.45 -9.63 1.14
C ALA A 418 -24.00 -11.00 0.60
N ASP A 419 -23.66 -11.05 -0.69
CA ASP A 419 -23.22 -12.27 -1.38
C ASP A 419 -21.88 -12.75 -0.80
N VAL A 420 -21.87 -14.02 -0.41
CA VAL A 420 -20.70 -14.72 0.13
C VAL A 420 -19.56 -14.76 -0.88
N ASN A 421 -19.85 -14.84 -2.18
CA ASN A 421 -18.82 -14.83 -3.22
C ASN A 421 -18.12 -13.46 -3.32
N ALA A 422 -18.87 -12.37 -3.23
CA ALA A 422 -18.28 -11.02 -3.20
C ALA A 422 -17.39 -10.83 -1.95
N ILE A 423 -17.82 -11.35 -0.80
CA ILE A 423 -17.03 -11.28 0.44
C ILE A 423 -15.73 -12.09 0.33
N VAL A 424 -15.81 -13.34 -0.13
CA VAL A 424 -14.61 -14.20 -0.22
C VAL A 424 -13.60 -13.65 -1.23
N GLU A 425 -14.07 -13.04 -2.32
CA GLU A 425 -13.20 -12.34 -3.27
C GLU A 425 -12.45 -11.20 -2.59
N GLY A 426 -13.13 -10.42 -1.74
CA GLY A 426 -12.53 -9.35 -0.95
C GLY A 426 -11.45 -9.83 0.01
N TYR A 427 -11.68 -10.96 0.72
CA TYR A 427 -10.66 -11.57 1.59
C TYR A 427 -9.49 -12.17 0.81
N ALA A 428 -9.75 -12.82 -0.33
CA ALA A 428 -8.70 -13.35 -1.19
C ALA A 428 -7.84 -12.23 -1.79
N LEU A 429 -8.45 -11.10 -2.19
CA LEU A 429 -7.75 -9.90 -2.63
C LEU A 429 -6.82 -9.34 -1.54
N ALA A 430 -7.27 -9.37 -0.27
CA ALA A 430 -6.47 -8.96 0.88
C ALA A 430 -5.41 -10.01 1.32
N GLY A 431 -5.42 -11.21 0.73
CA GLY A 431 -4.54 -12.31 1.14
C GLY A 431 -4.92 -12.93 2.49
N ASN A 432 -6.14 -12.75 2.98
CA ASN A 432 -6.60 -13.34 4.24
C ASN A 432 -7.06 -14.79 4.02
N HIS A 433 -6.08 -15.70 3.90
CA HIS A 433 -6.33 -17.11 3.59
C HIS A 433 -7.20 -17.82 4.63
N GLU A 434 -7.06 -17.47 5.91
CA GLU A 434 -7.85 -18.05 6.99
C GLU A 434 -9.34 -17.76 6.78
N LYS A 435 -9.69 -16.49 6.51
CA LYS A 435 -11.07 -16.10 6.24
C LYS A 435 -11.59 -16.65 4.90
N VAL A 436 -10.73 -16.77 3.89
CA VAL A 436 -11.11 -17.42 2.63
C VAL A 436 -11.56 -18.86 2.86
N GLU A 437 -10.79 -19.64 3.63
CA GLU A 437 -11.15 -21.03 3.93
C GLU A 437 -12.37 -21.14 4.85
N GLU A 438 -12.51 -20.23 5.83
CA GLU A 438 -13.71 -20.14 6.64
C GLU A 438 -14.96 -19.93 5.78
N TYR A 439 -14.92 -18.96 4.85
CA TYR A 439 -16.05 -18.62 3.99
C TYR A 439 -16.37 -19.73 2.98
N ARG A 440 -15.35 -20.38 2.42
CA ARG A 440 -15.53 -21.54 1.54
C ARG A 440 -16.26 -22.66 2.27
N THR A 441 -15.78 -23.03 3.46
CA THR A 441 -16.25 -24.22 4.17
C THR A 441 -17.55 -24.02 4.95
N LYS A 442 -17.74 -22.86 5.59
CA LYS A 442 -18.92 -22.58 6.43
C LYS A 442 -20.03 -21.85 5.70
N HIS A 443 -19.71 -21.08 4.67
CA HIS A 443 -20.66 -20.21 3.99
C HIS A 443 -20.88 -20.58 2.51
N GLY A 444 -20.17 -21.58 1.99
CA GLY A 444 -20.36 -22.09 0.63
C GLY A 444 -19.83 -21.14 -0.45
N ALA A 445 -18.80 -20.35 -0.14
CA ALA A 445 -18.18 -19.48 -1.13
C ALA A 445 -17.51 -20.31 -2.23
N SER A 446 -17.73 -19.95 -3.49
CA SER A 446 -17.23 -20.73 -4.63
C SER A 446 -15.72 -20.57 -4.85
N ILE A 447 -15.06 -21.65 -5.25
CA ILE A 447 -13.66 -21.65 -5.69
C ILE A 447 -13.40 -20.66 -6.83
N LYS A 448 -14.37 -20.48 -7.73
CA LYS A 448 -14.27 -19.49 -8.82
C LYS A 448 -14.07 -18.07 -8.28
N ALA A 449 -14.84 -17.66 -7.28
CA ALA A 449 -14.70 -16.34 -6.65
C ALA A 449 -13.36 -16.20 -5.91
N ILE A 450 -12.92 -17.26 -5.23
CA ILE A 450 -11.63 -17.32 -4.54
C ILE A 450 -10.45 -17.14 -5.52
N ILE A 451 -10.47 -17.88 -6.64
CA ILE A 451 -9.47 -17.77 -7.70
C ILE A 451 -9.46 -16.37 -8.28
N ASN A 452 -10.63 -15.76 -8.50
CA ASN A 452 -10.71 -14.38 -9.00
C ASN A 452 -10.02 -13.40 -8.05
N GLY A 453 -10.32 -13.46 -6.75
CA GLY A 453 -9.71 -12.59 -5.75
C GLY A 453 -8.18 -12.75 -5.68
N TYR A 454 -7.65 -13.98 -5.68
CA TYR A 454 -6.20 -14.19 -5.71
C TYR A 454 -5.55 -13.78 -7.04
N THR A 455 -6.27 -13.89 -8.15
CA THR A 455 -5.83 -13.39 -9.46
C THR A 455 -5.66 -11.88 -9.43
N LEU A 456 -6.64 -11.16 -8.87
CA LEU A 456 -6.54 -9.71 -8.66
C LEU A 456 -5.39 -9.34 -7.71
N ALA A 457 -5.13 -10.16 -6.68
CA ALA A 457 -3.97 -9.99 -5.79
C ALA A 457 -2.61 -10.32 -6.44
N GLY A 458 -2.62 -11.05 -7.57
CA GLY A 458 -1.43 -11.58 -8.23
C GLY A 458 -0.76 -12.72 -7.45
N ASP A 459 -1.49 -13.41 -6.58
CA ASP A 459 -0.98 -14.51 -5.76
C ASP A 459 -0.98 -15.83 -6.53
N LYS A 460 0.07 -16.03 -7.33
CA LYS A 460 0.23 -17.22 -8.19
C LYS A 460 0.29 -18.53 -7.40
N GLU A 461 0.77 -18.50 -6.15
CA GLU A 461 0.87 -19.70 -5.32
C GLU A 461 -0.51 -20.13 -4.86
N LYS A 462 -1.32 -19.19 -4.37
CA LYS A 462 -2.70 -19.48 -3.98
C LYS A 462 -3.57 -19.84 -5.16
N ILE A 463 -3.43 -19.17 -6.30
CA ILE A 463 -4.13 -19.57 -7.52
C ILE A 463 -3.84 -21.05 -7.86
N ARG A 464 -2.59 -21.50 -7.73
CA ARG A 464 -2.21 -22.91 -7.94
C ARG A 464 -2.89 -23.85 -6.93
N GLU A 465 -3.15 -23.39 -5.71
CA GLU A 465 -3.81 -24.20 -4.68
C GLU A 465 -5.30 -24.43 -4.97
N TYR A 466 -5.98 -23.48 -5.62
CA TYR A 466 -7.42 -23.52 -5.87
C TYR A 466 -7.79 -23.92 -7.32
N ASP A 467 -6.94 -23.64 -8.30
CA ASP A 467 -7.18 -23.97 -9.70
C ASP A 467 -6.42 -25.24 -10.11
N ILE A 468 -7.17 -26.33 -10.35
CA ILE A 468 -6.61 -27.62 -10.77
C ILE A 468 -5.77 -27.54 -12.04
N ASN A 469 -6.14 -26.69 -13.01
CA ASN A 469 -5.35 -26.53 -14.24
C ASN A 469 -4.03 -25.81 -13.95
N LYS A 470 -4.03 -24.84 -13.02
CA LYS A 470 -2.81 -24.14 -12.60
C LYS A 470 -1.93 -25.03 -11.73
N LEU A 471 -2.51 -25.89 -10.89
CA LEU A 471 -1.80 -26.94 -10.17
C LEU A 471 -1.04 -27.85 -11.12
N LEU A 472 -1.75 -28.46 -12.08
CA LEU A 472 -1.19 -29.41 -13.03
C LEU A 472 -0.12 -28.77 -13.94
N SER A 473 -0.41 -27.60 -14.51
CA SER A 473 0.53 -26.90 -15.39
C SER A 473 1.72 -26.31 -14.63
N GLY A 474 1.52 -25.82 -13.41
CA GLY A 474 2.58 -25.37 -12.50
C GLY A 474 3.54 -26.49 -12.15
N TYR A 475 3.01 -27.67 -11.81
CA TYR A 475 3.80 -28.86 -11.56
C TYR A 475 4.68 -29.24 -12.77
N LEU A 476 4.13 -29.26 -13.98
CA LEU A 476 4.91 -29.57 -15.19
C LEU A 476 6.01 -28.54 -15.43
N LYS A 477 5.73 -27.24 -15.27
CA LYS A 477 6.75 -26.19 -15.39
C LYS A 477 7.88 -26.37 -14.37
N ASP A 478 7.56 -26.72 -13.13
CA ASP A 478 8.56 -26.98 -12.10
C ASP A 478 9.41 -28.21 -12.42
N ARG A 479 8.81 -29.23 -13.03
CA ARG A 479 9.55 -30.40 -13.54
C ARG A 479 10.47 -30.04 -14.70
N GLU A 480 10.03 -29.21 -15.62
CA GLU A 480 10.78 -28.82 -16.82
C GLU A 480 12.04 -28.02 -16.49
N LYS A 481 12.00 -27.24 -15.40
CA LYS A 481 13.16 -26.52 -14.85
C LYS A 481 14.25 -27.43 -14.27
N LYS A 482 13.96 -28.71 -14.03
CA LYS A 482 14.97 -29.67 -13.56
C LYS A 482 15.77 -30.16 -14.75
N VAL A 483 16.90 -29.50 -14.99
CA VAL A 483 17.84 -29.82 -16.07
C VAL A 483 19.01 -30.66 -15.56
N ASP A 484 19.63 -31.44 -16.43
CA ASP A 484 20.90 -32.13 -16.18
C ASP A 484 22.10 -31.18 -16.34
N SER A 485 23.31 -31.71 -16.18
CA SER A 485 24.56 -30.96 -16.33
C SER A 485 24.77 -30.40 -17.75
N SER A 486 24.05 -30.90 -18.75
CA SER A 486 24.07 -30.39 -20.13
C SER A 486 23.01 -29.31 -20.40
N GLY A 487 22.19 -28.97 -19.40
CA GLY A 487 21.09 -28.02 -19.54
C GLY A 487 19.81 -28.61 -20.16
N LYS A 488 19.77 -29.93 -20.44
CA LYS A 488 18.58 -30.61 -20.97
C LYS A 488 17.64 -31.01 -19.85
N THR A 489 16.33 -30.84 -20.04
CA THR A 489 15.32 -31.25 -19.05
C THR A 489 15.43 -32.74 -18.74
N LYS A 490 15.49 -33.07 -17.44
CA LYS A 490 15.61 -34.44 -16.96
C LYS A 490 14.30 -35.22 -17.10
N GLU A 491 14.37 -36.33 -17.84
CA GLU A 491 13.27 -37.27 -17.98
C GLU A 491 12.92 -37.94 -16.64
N TYR A 492 13.93 -38.31 -15.85
CA TYR A 492 13.79 -38.86 -14.49
C TYR A 492 14.42 -37.94 -13.44
N PHE A 493 13.94 -37.96 -12.21
CA PHE A 493 14.51 -37.10 -11.16
C PHE A 493 15.91 -37.55 -10.76
N TYR A 494 16.10 -38.87 -10.65
CA TYR A 494 17.39 -39.48 -10.34
C TYR A 494 17.77 -40.47 -11.43
N THR A 495 19.07 -40.58 -11.69
CA THR A 495 19.64 -41.51 -12.67
C THR A 495 19.68 -42.96 -12.18
N PHE A 496 19.57 -43.17 -10.86
CA PHE A 496 19.51 -44.50 -10.23
C PHE A 496 18.05 -44.84 -9.87
N PHE A 497 17.62 -46.10 -10.09
CA PHE A 497 16.24 -46.61 -9.96
C PHE A 497 15.17 -45.95 -10.87
N THR A 498 15.47 -45.81 -12.17
CA THR A 498 14.49 -45.31 -13.16
C THR A 498 13.24 -46.20 -13.29
N CYS A 499 13.35 -47.50 -13.01
CA CYS A 499 12.24 -48.45 -13.06
C CYS A 499 11.11 -48.20 -12.03
N ILE A 500 11.40 -47.47 -10.95
CA ILE A 500 10.43 -47.15 -9.87
C ILE A 500 9.88 -45.73 -10.02
N GLN A 501 10.53 -44.89 -10.84
CA GLN A 501 10.15 -43.49 -11.05
C GLN A 501 9.27 -43.32 -12.28
N LYS A 502 8.32 -42.39 -12.19
CA LYS A 502 7.53 -41.97 -13.35
C LYS A 502 8.26 -40.87 -14.12
N SER A 503 8.44 -41.10 -15.42
CA SER A 503 9.12 -40.22 -16.36
C SER A 503 8.36 -38.89 -16.53
N LEU A 504 9.05 -37.85 -16.99
CA LEU A 504 8.41 -36.58 -17.33
C LEU A 504 7.38 -36.75 -18.45
N THR A 505 7.67 -37.58 -19.44
CA THR A 505 6.74 -37.91 -20.52
C THR A 505 5.48 -38.59 -20.00
N GLN A 506 5.62 -39.61 -19.13
CA GLN A 506 4.48 -40.25 -18.47
C GLN A 506 3.63 -39.23 -17.69
N LYS A 507 4.30 -38.34 -16.94
CA LYS A 507 3.63 -37.28 -16.17
C LYS A 507 2.92 -36.27 -17.07
N ARG A 508 3.53 -35.84 -18.17
CA ARG A 508 2.89 -34.95 -19.16
C ARG A 508 1.66 -35.60 -19.78
N ASN A 509 1.74 -36.87 -20.15
CA ASN A 509 0.62 -37.59 -20.75
C ASN A 509 -0.54 -37.74 -19.76
N ALA A 510 -0.25 -38.15 -18.52
CA ALA A 510 -1.26 -38.28 -17.48
C ALA A 510 -1.91 -36.92 -17.12
N VAL A 511 -1.12 -35.85 -17.04
CA VAL A 511 -1.64 -34.48 -16.84
C VAL A 511 -2.53 -34.04 -18.00
N LYS A 512 -2.08 -34.23 -19.25
CA LYS A 512 -2.88 -33.89 -20.44
C LYS A 512 -4.21 -34.65 -20.46
N ALA A 513 -4.21 -35.92 -20.07
CA ALA A 513 -5.44 -36.71 -19.95
C ALA A 513 -6.44 -36.08 -18.97
N VAL A 514 -5.96 -35.61 -17.81
CA VAL A 514 -6.81 -34.90 -16.83
C VAL A 514 -7.32 -33.58 -17.38
N GLN A 515 -6.46 -32.80 -18.04
CA GLN A 515 -6.85 -31.50 -18.61
C GLN A 515 -7.91 -31.64 -19.71
N ARG A 516 -7.78 -32.67 -20.56
CA ARG A 516 -8.80 -32.99 -21.58
C ARG A 516 -10.12 -33.39 -20.93
N ALA A 517 -10.09 -34.23 -19.89
CA ALA A 517 -11.30 -34.59 -19.14
C ALA A 517 -11.97 -33.36 -18.50
N LEU A 518 -11.18 -32.44 -17.94
CA LEU A 518 -11.67 -31.16 -17.40
C LEU A 518 -12.28 -30.23 -18.46
N GLN A 519 -11.89 -30.37 -19.72
CA GLN A 519 -12.47 -29.66 -20.87
C GLN A 519 -13.74 -30.32 -21.39
N GLY A 520 -14.20 -31.40 -20.76
CA GLY A 520 -15.37 -32.15 -21.20
C GLY A 520 -15.06 -33.13 -22.34
N GLU A 521 -13.81 -33.57 -22.51
CA GLU A 521 -13.52 -34.67 -23.44
C GLU A 521 -13.70 -36.04 -22.77
N LYS A 522 -14.20 -37.01 -23.54
CA LYS A 522 -14.24 -38.40 -23.10
C LYS A 522 -12.82 -38.97 -23.00
N VAL A 523 -12.36 -39.19 -21.78
CA VAL A 523 -11.04 -39.76 -21.49
C VAL A 523 -11.20 -41.00 -20.62
N VAL A 524 -10.56 -42.09 -21.01
CA VAL A 524 -10.44 -43.29 -20.17
C VAL A 524 -9.07 -43.28 -19.50
N PHE A 525 -9.04 -43.22 -18.17
CA PHE A 525 -7.77 -43.23 -17.44
C PHE A 525 -7.25 -44.67 -17.29
N SER A 526 -6.13 -44.99 -17.94
CA SER A 526 -5.43 -46.26 -17.72
C SER A 526 -4.88 -46.36 -16.29
N GLU A 527 -4.66 -47.58 -15.79
CA GLU A 527 -4.02 -47.79 -14.49
C GLU A 527 -2.61 -47.15 -14.42
N GLU A 528 -1.91 -47.05 -15.57
CA GLU A 528 -0.65 -46.31 -15.65
C GLU A 528 -0.83 -44.80 -15.43
N ASN A 529 -1.88 -44.20 -16.00
CA ASN A 529 -2.20 -42.78 -15.78
C ASN A 529 -2.54 -42.54 -14.31
N ILE A 530 -3.39 -43.39 -13.72
CA ILE A 530 -3.80 -43.28 -12.30
C ILE A 530 -2.58 -43.42 -11.37
N ALA A 531 -1.73 -44.43 -11.60
CA ALA A 531 -0.51 -44.63 -10.83
C ALA A 531 0.44 -43.42 -10.95
N THR A 532 0.54 -42.82 -12.13
CA THR A 532 1.37 -41.64 -12.38
C THR A 532 0.85 -40.40 -11.67
N LEU A 533 -0.47 -40.17 -11.69
CA LEU A 533 -1.11 -39.04 -11.00
C LEU A 533 -1.02 -39.17 -9.48
N ARG A 534 -0.91 -40.38 -8.94
CA ARG A 534 -0.71 -40.63 -7.50
C ARG A 534 0.75 -40.56 -7.06
N ASN A 535 1.71 -40.49 -7.99
CA ASN A 535 3.13 -40.61 -7.71
C ASN A 535 3.80 -39.28 -7.31
N GLY A 536 4.67 -39.34 -6.30
CA GLY A 536 5.58 -38.26 -5.91
C GLY A 536 4.89 -36.94 -5.57
N ASN A 537 5.52 -35.82 -5.95
CA ASN A 537 5.01 -34.47 -5.67
C ASN A 537 3.67 -34.18 -6.36
N LEU A 538 3.46 -34.66 -7.60
CA LEU A 538 2.17 -34.53 -8.30
C LEU A 538 1.04 -35.17 -7.48
N GLY A 539 1.25 -36.40 -7.02
CA GLY A 539 0.29 -37.06 -6.17
C GLY A 539 0.10 -36.40 -4.81
N LYS A 540 1.14 -35.79 -4.23
CA LYS A 540 1.03 -35.02 -2.99
C LYS A 540 0.13 -33.81 -3.16
N GLU A 541 0.35 -33.02 -4.21
CA GLU A 541 -0.47 -31.84 -4.53
C GLU A 541 -1.91 -32.22 -4.86
N LEU A 542 -2.13 -33.25 -5.69
CA LEU A 542 -3.48 -33.74 -6.02
C LEU A 542 -4.21 -34.29 -4.80
N ARG A 543 -3.53 -35.05 -3.92
CA ARG A 543 -4.14 -35.51 -2.66
C ARG A 543 -4.52 -34.35 -1.77
N ALA A 544 -3.70 -33.30 -1.68
CA ALA A 544 -4.02 -32.11 -0.89
C ALA A 544 -5.25 -31.38 -1.47
N PHE A 545 -5.30 -31.21 -2.78
CA PHE A 545 -6.44 -30.62 -3.49
C PHE A 545 -7.75 -31.36 -3.21
N VAL A 546 -7.74 -32.69 -3.33
CA VAL A 546 -8.91 -33.54 -3.05
C VAL A 546 -9.27 -33.53 -1.57
N LYS A 547 -8.31 -33.76 -0.66
CA LYS A 547 -8.57 -33.83 0.79
C LYS A 547 -9.09 -32.53 1.39
N THR A 548 -8.80 -31.39 0.78
CA THR A 548 -9.33 -30.08 1.23
C THR A 548 -10.75 -29.81 0.71
N GLY A 549 -11.35 -30.77 -0.01
CA GLY A 549 -12.70 -30.67 -0.58
C GLY A 549 -12.79 -29.74 -1.77
N LYS A 550 -11.65 -29.29 -2.33
CA LYS A 550 -11.65 -28.37 -3.48
C LYS A 550 -12.11 -29.05 -4.78
N ALA A 551 -11.88 -30.36 -4.88
CA ALA A 551 -12.36 -31.15 -6.00
C ALA A 551 -13.88 -31.36 -5.94
N ASP A 552 -14.50 -31.30 -4.76
CA ASP A 552 -15.94 -31.54 -4.61
C ASP A 552 -16.76 -30.53 -5.41
N GLU A 553 -16.32 -29.28 -5.53
CA GLU A 553 -17.05 -28.25 -6.30
C GLU A 553 -17.02 -28.46 -7.83
N LEU A 554 -16.17 -29.36 -8.33
CA LEU A 554 -16.17 -29.75 -9.74
C LEU A 554 -17.25 -30.80 -10.05
N PHE A 555 -17.84 -31.40 -9.01
CA PHE A 555 -18.81 -32.48 -9.13
C PHE A 555 -20.01 -32.22 -8.23
N SER A 556 -21.10 -32.97 -8.41
CA SER A 556 -22.23 -32.94 -7.47
C SER A 556 -22.07 -33.98 -6.35
N GLN A 557 -20.84 -34.46 -6.12
CA GLN A 557 -20.52 -35.50 -5.14
C GLN A 557 -19.18 -35.22 -4.46
N LYS A 558 -19.02 -35.70 -3.23
CA LYS A 558 -17.74 -35.63 -2.50
C LYS A 558 -16.75 -36.64 -3.07
N VAL A 559 -15.49 -36.22 -3.18
CA VAL A 559 -14.38 -37.08 -3.58
C VAL A 559 -13.29 -37.03 -2.52
N HIS A 560 -12.86 -38.20 -2.04
CA HIS A 560 -11.91 -38.33 -0.93
C HIS A 560 -10.53 -38.84 -1.37
N THR A 561 -10.47 -39.49 -2.53
CA THR A 561 -9.22 -40.01 -3.10
C THR A 561 -8.95 -39.49 -4.51
N VAL A 562 -7.68 -39.53 -4.92
CA VAL A 562 -7.30 -39.19 -6.31
C VAL A 562 -7.96 -40.15 -7.30
N ARG A 563 -8.22 -41.41 -6.92
CA ARG A 563 -8.92 -42.36 -7.78
C ARG A 563 -10.38 -41.93 -7.97
N GLU A 564 -11.10 -41.68 -6.88
CA GLU A 564 -12.48 -41.18 -6.95
C GLU A 564 -12.60 -39.89 -7.75
N PHE A 565 -11.64 -38.97 -7.61
CA PHE A 565 -11.58 -37.75 -8.41
C PHE A 565 -11.49 -38.04 -9.93
N LEU A 566 -10.62 -38.97 -10.32
CA LEU A 566 -10.45 -39.34 -11.73
C LEU A 566 -11.66 -40.11 -12.27
N ASP A 567 -12.24 -41.00 -11.46
CA ASP A 567 -13.46 -41.72 -11.79
C ASP A 567 -14.62 -40.74 -11.97
N ALA A 568 -14.74 -39.73 -11.09
CA ALA A 568 -15.72 -38.66 -11.21
C ALA A 568 -15.53 -37.84 -12.50
N LEU A 569 -14.30 -37.46 -12.85
CA LEU A 569 -14.01 -36.78 -14.13
C LEU A 569 -14.41 -37.60 -15.35
N GLN A 570 -14.08 -38.89 -15.35
CA GLN A 570 -14.42 -39.79 -16.45
C GLN A 570 -15.94 -39.94 -16.60
N ASN A 571 -16.68 -39.95 -15.49
CA ASN A 571 -18.13 -40.11 -15.49
C ASN A 571 -18.92 -38.82 -15.78
N ASN A 572 -18.36 -37.64 -15.46
CA ASN A 572 -19.02 -36.34 -15.65
C ASN A 572 -19.33 -36.01 -17.13
N PHE A 573 -18.55 -36.56 -18.07
CA PHE A 573 -18.84 -36.50 -19.51
C PHE A 573 -20.19 -37.15 -19.87
N SER A 574 -20.58 -38.20 -19.16
CA SER A 574 -21.81 -38.96 -19.45
C SER A 574 -23.07 -38.21 -19.02
N THR A 575 -22.94 -37.23 -18.13
CA THR A 575 -24.05 -36.44 -17.57
C THR A 575 -24.31 -35.17 -18.38
N GLN A 576 -23.27 -34.54 -18.94
CA GLN A 576 -23.38 -33.38 -19.83
C GLN A 576 -24.04 -33.69 -21.19
N LEU A 577 -24.15 -34.97 -21.58
CA LEU A 577 -24.87 -35.42 -22.78
C LEU A 577 -26.38 -35.66 -22.53
N ARG A 578 -26.87 -35.52 -21.29
CA ARG A 578 -28.26 -35.79 -20.89
C ARG A 578 -29.07 -34.53 -20.53
N THR A 579 -28.45 -33.35 -20.62
CA THR A 579 -29.06 -32.02 -20.53
C THR A 579 -28.86 -31.33 -21.86
#